data_AF-A0A2V2MSD5-F1
#
_entry.id   AF-A0A2V2MSD5-F1
#
_cell.length_a   1.000
_cell.length_b   1.000
_cell.length_c   1.000
_cell.angle_alpha   90.00
_cell.angle_beta   90.00
_cell.angle_gamma   90.00
#
_symmetry.space_group_name_H-M   'P 1'
#
loop_
_entity.id
_entity.type
_entity.pdbx_description
1 polymer ?
#
loop_
_entity_poly.entity_id
_entity_poly.type
_entity_poly.pdbx_seq_one_letter_code
_entity_poly.pdbx_strand_id
1 'polypeptide(L)'
;MSFNPTSPTPGSSGKVTLQLENTGTETLSPETQISLSPENLLARPIGENTVGYKAPNQYESSFSLTIPDNPGRYEYVFQPDQLTTDPDTGVVVRISAGDPIRFTITVSEDGTVELTI
;
A
#
# COMPACT_ATOMS: atom_id res chain seq x y z
N MET A 1 -1.85 8.83 -3.90
CA MET A 1 -2.55 8.03 -2.86
C MET A 1 -3.63 8.89 -2.22
N SER A 2 -4.78 8.30 -1.88
CA SER A 2 -5.80 8.93 -1.05
C SER A 2 -6.23 7.98 0.07
N PHE A 3 -6.61 8.53 1.21
CA PHE A 3 -7.22 7.80 2.31
C PHE A 3 -8.56 8.47 2.61
N ASN A 4 -9.65 7.72 2.50
CA ASN A 4 -11.00 8.28 2.60
C ASN A 4 -11.78 7.69 3.79
N PRO A 5 -11.36 7.89 5.05
CA PRO A 5 -12.24 7.71 6.19
C PRO A 5 -13.21 8.90 6.27
N THR A 6 -14.49 8.64 6.55
CA THR A 6 -15.52 9.69 6.69
C THR A 6 -15.26 10.63 7.88
N SER A 7 -14.41 10.23 8.82
CA SER A 7 -13.80 11.04 9.88
C SER A 7 -12.70 10.19 10.55
N PRO A 8 -11.41 10.40 10.28
CA PRO A 8 -10.36 9.56 10.86
C PRO A 8 -10.27 9.78 12.38
N THR A 9 -10.56 8.74 13.15
CA THR A 9 -10.36 8.69 14.60
C THR A 9 -9.58 7.41 14.97
N PRO A 10 -8.94 7.35 16.15
CA PRO A 10 -8.34 6.12 16.66
C PRO A 10 -9.34 4.96 16.61
N GLY A 11 -8.88 3.79 16.16
CA GLY A 11 -9.70 2.58 15.99
C GLY A 11 -10.61 2.57 14.75
N SER A 12 -10.82 3.71 14.08
CA SER A 12 -11.63 3.74 12.86
C SER A 12 -10.91 3.08 11.69
N SER A 13 -11.69 2.48 10.77
CA SER A 13 -11.15 1.88 9.56
C SER A 13 -11.54 2.70 8.34
N GLY A 14 -10.61 2.86 7.42
CA GLY A 14 -10.80 3.56 6.16
C GLY A 14 -10.21 2.79 4.99
N LYS A 15 -10.56 3.22 3.79
CA LYS A 15 -10.00 2.68 2.55
C LYS A 15 -8.86 3.57 2.09
N VAL A 16 -7.66 2.99 1.97
CA VAL A 16 -6.53 3.60 1.26
C VAL A 16 -6.62 3.19 -0.20
N THR A 17 -6.64 4.17 -1.10
CA THR A 17 -6.59 3.94 -2.54
C THR A 17 -5.27 4.47 -3.09
N LEU A 18 -4.55 3.61 -3.77
CA LEU A 18 -3.36 3.96 -4.54
C LEU A 18 -3.75 4.08 -6.00
N GLN A 19 -3.42 5.22 -6.60
CA GLN A 19 -3.39 5.37 -8.05
C GLN A 19 -1.93 5.25 -8.45
N LEU A 20 -1.66 4.33 -9.36
CA LEU A 20 -0.32 3.97 -9.80
C LEU A 20 -0.23 4.22 -11.30
N GLU A 21 0.91 4.75 -11.71
CA GLU A 21 1.25 4.94 -13.11
C GLU A 21 2.47 4.09 -13.44
N ASN A 22 2.36 3.28 -14.48
CA ASN A 22 3.49 2.54 -15.01
C ASN A 22 4.25 3.41 -16.01
N THR A 23 5.44 3.86 -15.59
CA THR A 23 6.34 4.69 -16.40
C THR A 23 7.37 3.87 -17.18
N GLY A 24 7.36 2.54 -17.01
CA GLY A 24 8.19 1.61 -17.75
C GLY A 24 7.66 1.30 -19.16
N THR A 25 8.44 0.53 -19.91
CA THR A 25 8.06 0.05 -21.25
C THR A 25 7.28 -1.25 -21.22
N GLU A 26 7.39 -2.01 -20.13
CA GLU A 26 6.71 -3.29 -19.94
C GLU A 26 5.37 -3.08 -19.28
N THR A 27 4.32 -3.73 -19.77
CA THR A 27 2.99 -3.66 -19.13
C THR A 27 3.03 -4.46 -17.82
N LEU A 28 2.57 -3.88 -16.71
CA LEU A 28 2.43 -4.65 -15.46
C LEU A 28 1.46 -5.80 -15.69
N SER A 29 1.87 -6.99 -15.25
CA SER A 29 1.00 -8.17 -15.26
C SER A 29 -0.28 -7.90 -14.46
N PRO A 30 -1.46 -8.42 -14.86
CA PRO A 30 -2.66 -8.42 -14.03
C PRO A 30 -2.47 -9.08 -12.65
N GLU A 31 -1.44 -9.92 -12.50
CA GLU A 31 -1.06 -10.57 -11.24
C GLU A 31 -0.12 -9.73 -10.37
N THR A 32 0.19 -8.49 -10.78
CA THR A 32 1.00 -7.57 -9.98
C THR A 32 0.30 -7.29 -8.66
N GLN A 33 1.05 -7.40 -7.57
CA GLN A 33 0.60 -7.20 -6.21
C GLN A 33 1.29 -5.97 -5.63
N ILE A 34 0.55 -5.23 -4.81
CA ILE A 34 1.12 -4.23 -3.93
C ILE A 34 1.04 -4.80 -2.52
N SER A 35 2.18 -4.87 -1.84
CA SER A 35 2.24 -5.20 -0.42
C SER A 35 2.35 -3.94 0.41
N LEU A 36 1.59 -3.86 1.49
CA LEU A 36 1.69 -2.80 2.48
C LEU A 36 2.33 -3.34 3.76
N SER A 37 3.57 -2.93 3.98
CA SER A 37 4.41 -3.37 5.10
C SER A 37 4.65 -2.22 6.10
N PRO A 38 4.71 -2.52 7.41
CA PRO A 38 5.06 -1.54 8.41
C PRO A 38 6.57 -1.27 8.36
N GLU A 39 6.98 -0.03 8.56
CA GLU A 39 8.39 0.35 8.66
C GLU A 39 8.88 0.46 10.10
N ASN A 40 7.95 0.53 11.05
CA ASN A 40 8.27 0.58 12.47
C ASN A 40 7.43 -0.43 13.26
N LEU A 41 7.88 -0.72 14.49
CA LEU A 41 7.28 -1.74 15.35
C LEU A 41 5.87 -1.39 15.85
N LEU A 42 5.47 -0.11 15.74
CA LEU A 42 4.15 0.34 16.15
C LEU A 42 3.10 0.02 15.07
N ALA A 43 3.49 0.10 13.80
CA ALA A 43 2.63 -0.21 12.67
C ALA A 43 2.42 -1.71 12.51
N ARG A 44 1.19 -2.11 12.15
CA ARG A 44 0.83 -3.50 11.86
C ARG A 44 0.80 -3.74 10.35
N PRO A 45 1.22 -4.91 9.85
CA PRO A 45 1.09 -5.25 8.45
C PRO A 45 -0.39 -5.29 8.05
N ILE A 46 -0.68 -4.77 6.85
CA ILE A 46 -2.04 -4.71 6.29
C ILE A 46 -2.25 -5.82 5.27
N GLY A 47 -1.16 -6.38 4.75
CA GLY A 47 -1.16 -7.48 3.80
C GLY A 47 -0.91 -7.02 2.38
N GLU A 48 -1.43 -7.78 1.43
CA GLU A 48 -1.16 -7.64 0.00
C GLU A 48 -2.47 -7.52 -0.77
N ASN A 49 -2.48 -6.74 -1.84
CA ASN A 49 -3.60 -6.66 -2.78
C ASN A 49 -3.10 -6.65 -4.21
N THR A 50 -3.87 -7.22 -5.11
CA THR A 50 -3.61 -7.07 -6.55
C THR A 50 -3.85 -5.64 -7.00
N VAL A 51 -3.20 -5.25 -8.10
CA VAL A 51 -3.53 -4.02 -8.81
C VAL A 51 -4.67 -4.28 -9.80
N GLY A 52 -5.69 -3.43 -9.74
CA GLY A 52 -6.73 -3.38 -10.77
C GLY A 52 -6.28 -2.49 -11.92
N TYR A 53 -6.40 -2.98 -13.15
CA TYR A 53 -6.23 -2.15 -14.35
C TYR A 53 -7.34 -1.10 -14.43
N LYS A 54 -6.98 0.16 -14.74
CA LYS A 54 -7.95 1.26 -14.91
C LYS A 54 -7.94 1.80 -16.34
N ALA A 55 -6.76 2.09 -16.87
CA ALA A 55 -6.55 2.61 -18.22
C ALA A 55 -5.11 2.26 -18.67
N PRO A 56 -4.70 2.53 -19.92
CA PRO A 56 -3.34 2.26 -20.35
C PRO A 56 -2.33 2.92 -19.40
N ASN A 57 -1.40 2.10 -18.87
CA ASN A 57 -0.41 2.49 -17.86
C ASN A 57 -0.96 3.00 -16.52
N GLN A 58 -2.27 2.91 -16.27
CA GLN A 58 -2.89 3.36 -15.02
C GLN A 58 -3.53 2.20 -14.27
N TYR A 59 -3.18 2.08 -13.00
CA TYR A 59 -3.60 1.00 -12.13
C TYR A 59 -4.10 1.57 -10.79
N GLU A 60 -4.96 0.82 -10.13
CA GLU A 60 -5.47 1.17 -8.81
C GLU A 60 -5.36 -0.02 -7.87
N SER A 61 -4.91 0.22 -6.64
CA SER A 61 -4.99 -0.76 -5.56
C SER A 61 -5.66 -0.16 -4.33
N SER A 62 -6.22 -1.00 -3.49
CA SER A 62 -7.13 -0.60 -2.43
C SER A 62 -6.95 -1.45 -1.20
N PHE A 63 -6.65 -0.83 -0.06
CA PHE A 63 -6.40 -1.50 1.21
C PHE A 63 -7.37 -1.00 2.28
N SER A 64 -7.84 -1.91 3.13
CA SER A 64 -8.52 -1.54 4.37
C SER A 64 -7.46 -1.28 5.43
N LEU A 65 -7.39 -0.06 5.93
CA LEU A 65 -6.47 0.37 6.97
C LEU A 65 -7.26 0.75 8.22
N THR A 66 -6.93 0.13 9.35
CA THR A 66 -7.45 0.51 10.66
C THR A 66 -6.44 1.45 11.33
N ILE A 67 -6.91 2.63 11.72
CA ILE A 67 -6.11 3.60 12.47
C ILE A 67 -5.86 3.02 13.87
N PRO A 68 -4.61 2.98 14.34
CA PRO A 68 -4.30 2.49 15.68
C PRO A 68 -4.99 3.30 16.78
N ASP A 69 -5.34 2.63 17.89
CA ASP A 69 -6.02 3.27 19.03
C ASP A 69 -5.09 4.15 19.87
N ASN A 70 -3.80 3.81 19.91
CA ASN A 70 -2.84 4.47 20.77
C ASN A 70 -2.22 5.68 20.06
N PRO A 71 -1.86 6.74 20.81
CA PRO A 71 -1.02 7.81 20.31
C PRO A 71 0.33 7.27 19.82
N GLY A 72 0.82 7.82 18.72
CA GLY A 72 2.06 7.37 18.12
C GLY A 72 2.20 7.72 16.65
N ARG A 73 3.39 7.44 16.14
CA ARG A 73 3.75 7.62 14.73
C ARG A 73 3.88 6.24 14.09
N TYR A 74 3.05 5.96 13.10
CA TYR A 74 2.93 4.68 12.43
C TYR A 74 3.37 4.83 10.98
N GLU A 75 4.46 4.15 10.63
CA GLU A 75 5.10 4.29 9.32
C GLU A 75 4.87 3.06 8.49
N TYR A 76 4.59 3.29 7.22
CA TYR A 76 4.23 2.25 6.28
C TYR A 76 4.91 2.46 4.93
N VAL A 77 5.20 1.36 4.27
CA VAL A 77 5.72 1.32 2.91
C VAL A 77 4.86 0.40 2.04
N PHE A 78 4.46 0.91 0.88
CA PHE A 78 3.94 0.12 -0.21
C PHE A 78 5.09 -0.28 -1.14
N GLN A 79 5.23 -1.56 -1.37
CA GLN A 79 6.14 -2.08 -2.38
C GLN A 79 5.31 -2.68 -3.53
N PRO A 80 5.42 -2.13 -4.76
CA PRO A 80 4.90 -2.79 -5.94
C PRO A 80 5.80 -3.98 -6.30
N ASP A 81 5.17 -5.14 -6.41
CA ASP A 81 5.82 -6.40 -6.72
C ASP A 81 5.04 -7.16 -7.79
N GLN A 82 5.73 -7.60 -8.83
CA GLN A 82 5.16 -8.49 -9.84
C GLN A 82 5.54 -9.94 -9.51
N LEU A 83 4.54 -10.82 -9.57
CA LEU A 83 4.78 -12.26 -9.61
C LEU A 83 5.13 -12.65 -11.04
N THR A 84 6.22 -13.39 -11.19
CA THR A 84 6.65 -13.97 -12.46
C THR A 84 7.15 -15.38 -12.23
N THR A 85 7.29 -16.16 -13.29
CA THR A 85 7.87 -17.50 -13.23
C THR A 85 9.32 -17.44 -13.69
N ASP A 86 10.22 -17.94 -12.86
CA ASP A 86 11.62 -18.13 -13.26
C ASP A 86 11.67 -19.12 -14.45
N PRO A 87 12.22 -18.71 -15.60
CA PRO A 87 12.22 -19.54 -16.81
C PRO A 87 13.12 -20.78 -16.70
N ASP A 88 14.11 -20.76 -15.81
CA ASP A 88 15.07 -21.85 -15.62
C ASP A 88 14.55 -22.90 -14.62
N THR A 89 13.84 -22.45 -13.58
CA THR A 89 13.39 -23.33 -12.49
C THR A 89 11.89 -23.60 -12.48
N GLY A 90 11.09 -22.80 -13.19
CA GLY A 90 9.62 -22.88 -13.17
C GLY A 90 9.00 -22.41 -11.85
N VAL A 91 9.80 -21.85 -10.93
CA VAL A 91 9.35 -21.38 -9.62
C VAL A 91 8.75 -19.98 -9.75
N VAL A 92 7.62 -19.73 -9.06
CA VAL A 92 7.07 -18.38 -8.94
C VAL A 92 7.98 -17.55 -8.06
N VAL A 93 8.48 -16.45 -8.62
CA VAL A 93 9.32 -15.47 -7.95
C VAL A 93 8.64 -14.11 -7.92
N ARG A 94 9.02 -13.30 -6.94
CA ARG A 94 8.54 -11.94 -6.77
C ARG A 94 9.64 -10.95 -7.13
N ILE A 95 9.33 -10.02 -8.03
CA ILE A 95 10.25 -8.99 -8.48
C ILE A 95 9.66 -7.61 -8.20
N SER A 96 10.46 -6.67 -7.71
CA SER A 96 9.98 -5.30 -7.49
C SER A 96 9.68 -4.62 -8.82
N ALA A 97 8.48 -4.05 -8.92
CA ALA A 97 7.90 -3.50 -10.14
C ALA A 97 7.83 -1.96 -10.15
N GLY A 98 8.54 -1.31 -9.24
CA GLY A 98 8.58 0.15 -9.14
C GLY A 98 9.10 0.64 -7.79
N ASP A 99 9.03 1.95 -7.61
CA ASP A 99 9.49 2.61 -6.39
C ASP A 99 8.53 2.37 -5.20
N PRO A 100 9.07 2.25 -3.97
CA PRO A 100 8.24 2.17 -2.79
C PRO A 100 7.54 3.50 -2.50
N ILE A 101 6.27 3.43 -2.09
CA ILE A 101 5.50 4.60 -1.63
C ILE A 101 5.42 4.55 -0.12
N ARG A 102 5.87 5.61 0.56
CA ARG A 102 5.85 5.68 2.02
C ARG A 102 4.70 6.57 2.49
N PHE A 103 4.15 6.27 3.65
CA PHE A 103 3.26 7.19 4.34
C PHE A 103 3.34 7.00 5.85
N THR A 104 2.93 8.03 6.57
CA THR A 104 2.91 8.09 8.02
C THR A 104 1.49 8.39 8.49
N ILE A 105 1.01 7.66 9.49
CA ILE A 105 -0.16 8.04 10.29
C ILE A 105 0.36 8.51 11.64
N THR A 106 -0.05 9.70 12.05
CA THR A 106 0.22 10.22 13.39
C THR A 106 -1.10 10.27 14.15
N VAL A 107 -1.15 9.61 15.31
CA VAL A 107 -2.25 9.70 16.27
C VAL A 107 -1.76 10.52 17.45
N SER A 108 -2.39 11.66 17.69
CA SER A 108 -2.10 12.54 18.82
C SER A 108 -2.80 12.07 20.09
N GLU A 109 -2.30 12.48 21.25
CA GLU A 109 -2.89 12.20 22.57
C GLU A 109 -4.35 12.70 22.70
N ASP A 110 -4.71 13.74 21.95
CA ASP A 110 -6.08 14.29 21.90
C ASP A 110 -7.02 13.52 20.95
N GLY A 111 -6.53 12.44 20.32
CA GLY A 111 -7.28 11.63 19.37
C GLY A 111 -7.33 12.21 17.95
N THR A 112 -6.62 13.32 17.68
CA THR A 112 -6.44 13.83 16.31
C THR A 112 -5.60 12.87 15.49
N VAL A 113 -6.01 12.63 14.24
CA VAL A 113 -5.27 11.79 13.30
C VAL A 113 -4.79 12.61 12.11
N GLU A 114 -3.50 12.51 11.81
CA GLU A 114 -2.86 13.12 10.64
C GLU A 114 -2.26 12.04 9.73
N LEU A 115 -2.38 12.24 8.42
CA LEU A 115 -1.77 11.39 7.40
C LEU A 115 -0.80 12.21 6.55
N THR A 116 0.44 11.73 6.41
CA THR A 116 1.48 12.36 5.58
C THR A 116 2.02 11.33 4.58
N ILE A 117 2.28 11.74 3.33
CA ILE A 117 2.86 10.93 2.25
C ILE A 117 4.15 11.60 1.81
#